data_AF-A0A418NNQ2-F1
#
_entry.id   AF-A0A418NNQ2-F1
#
_cell.length_a   1.000
_cell.length_b   1.000
_cell.length_c   1.000
_cell.angle_alpha   90.00
_cell.angle_beta   90.00
_cell.angle_gamma   90.00
#
_symmetry.space_group_name_H-M   'P 1'
#
loop_
_entity.id
_entity.type
_entity.pdbx_description
1 polymer ?
#
loop_
_entity_poly.entity_id
_entity_poly.type
_entity_poly.pdbx_seq_one_letter_code
_entity_poly.pdbx_strand_id
1 'polypeptide(L)' 'MLWRSDCLVQAMAAQNWLKRKGIPTSIVIGVDKSGDEGSDAYAWLRAGDLIVTDGNIDNFTVILDDHAEFRGKIRNPSP' A
#
# COMPACT_ATOMS: atom_id res chain seq x y z
N MET A 1 14.67 -2.01 -10.96
CA MET A 1 13.33 -1.57 -11.39
C MET A 1 12.39 -2.73 -11.19
N LEU A 2 11.60 -2.71 -10.12
CA LEU A 2 10.43 -3.57 -9.96
C LEU A 2 9.32 -2.92 -10.79
N TRP A 3 8.80 -3.64 -11.77
CA TRP A 3 7.72 -3.14 -12.60
C TRP A 3 6.44 -3.08 -11.75
N ARG A 4 5.47 -2.20 -12.06
CA ARG A 4 4.25 -1.98 -11.23
C ARG A 4 3.45 -3.24 -10.91
N SER A 5 3.62 -4.29 -11.71
CA SER A 5 2.96 -5.58 -11.53
C SER A 5 3.58 -6.39 -10.37
N ASP A 6 4.88 -6.26 -10.10
CA ASP A 6 5.58 -7.12 -9.13
C ASP A 6 5.16 -6.82 -7.67
N CYS A 7 4.98 -5.55 -7.31
CA CYS A 7 4.61 -5.16 -5.94
C CYS A 7 3.20 -5.65 -5.56
N LEU A 8 2.24 -5.57 -6.49
CA LEU A 8 0.90 -6.07 -6.26
C LEU A 8 0.87 -7.60 -6.17
N VAL A 9 1.58 -8.29 -7.07
CA VAL A 9 1.67 -9.75 -7.05
C VAL A 9 2.33 -10.23 -5.74
N GLN A 10 3.37 -9.53 -5.27
CA GLN A 10 4.01 -9.82 -3.99
C GLN A 10 3.06 -9.61 -2.80
N ALA A 11 2.33 -8.49 -2.77
CA ALA A 11 1.34 -8.22 -1.72
C ALA A 11 0.23 -9.28 -1.69
N MET A 12 -0.29 -9.68 -2.86
CA MET A 12 -1.29 -10.74 -2.98
C MET A 12 -0.74 -12.12 -2.57
N ALA A 13 0.49 -12.45 -2.94
CA ALA A 13 1.13 -13.70 -2.55
C ALA A 13 1.31 -13.78 -1.03
N ALA A 14 1.78 -12.70 -0.40
CA ALA A 14 1.91 -12.61 1.05
C ALA A 14 0.55 -12.66 1.76
N GLN A 15 -0.48 -11.97 1.23
CA GLN A 15 -1.84 -12.01 1.77
C GLN A 15 -2.39 -13.44 1.77
N ASN A 16 -2.23 -14.16 0.65
CA ASN A 16 -2.68 -15.54 0.53
C ASN A 16 -1.99 -16.47 1.54
N TRP A 17 -0.69 -16.27 1.78
CA TRP A 17 0.04 -17.05 2.77
C TRP A 17 -0.43 -16.78 4.21
N LEU A 18 -0.61 -15.51 4.57
CA LEU A 18 -1.04 -15.10 5.91
C LEU A 18 -2.51 -15.43 6.19
N LYS A 19 -3.39 -15.33 5.18
CA LYS A 19 -4.78 -15.77 5.26
C LYS A 19 -4.90 -17.25 5.62
N ARG A 20 -4.03 -18.11 5.08
CA ARG A 20 -3.98 -19.55 5.44
C ARG A 20 -3.56 -19.79 6.90
N LYS A 21 -2.95 -18.81 7.55
CA LYS A 21 -2.56 -18.85 8.97
C LYS A 21 -3.58 -18.15 9.88
N GLY A 22 -4.71 -17.67 9.34
CA GLY A 22 -5.71 -16.92 10.10
C GLY A 22 -5.28 -15.51 10.50
N ILE A 23 -4.24 -14.96 9.85
CA ILE A 23 -3.73 -13.62 10.14
C ILE A 23 -4.48 -12.61 9.26
N PRO A 24 -5.22 -11.65 9.83
CA PRO A 24 -5.91 -10.61 9.08
C PRO A 24 -4.89 -9.65 8.45
N THR A 25 -5.10 -9.32 7.17
CA THR A 25 -4.16 -8.47 6.41
C THR A 25 -4.88 -7.66 5.34
N SER A 26 -4.31 -6.51 4.99
CA SER A 26 -4.89 -5.51 4.11
C SER A 26 -3.92 -5.16 3.01
N ILE A 27 -4.36 -5.22 1.76
CA ILE A 27 -3.61 -4.65 0.65
C ILE A 27 -3.87 -3.15 0.64
N VAL A 28 -2.79 -2.39 0.54
CA VAL A 28 -2.81 -0.93 0.48
C VAL A 28 -2.17 -0.53 -0.85
N ILE A 29 -2.81 0.41 -1.54
CA ILE A 29 -2.32 0.97 -2.80
C ILE A 29 -2.10 2.46 -2.61
N GLY A 30 -0.93 2.94 -3.01
CA GLY A 30 -0.58 4.35 -2.96
C GLY A 30 0.09 4.82 -4.23
N VAL A 31 0.20 6.14 -4.38
CA VAL A 31 0.91 6.79 -5.49
C VAL A 31 1.99 7.70 -4.96
N ASP A 32 3.10 7.77 -5.69
CA ASP A 32 4.22 8.63 -5.36
C ASP A 32 3.80 10.11 -5.42
N LYS A 33 4.25 10.89 -4.43
CA LYS A 33 3.91 12.32 -4.29
C LYS A 33 4.81 13.24 -5.12
N SER A 34 5.90 12.73 -5.71
CA SER A 34 6.97 13.54 -6.27
C SER A 34 6.64 14.12 -7.65
N GLY A 35 5.49 13.77 -8.23
CA GLY A 35 4.93 14.47 -9.40
C GLY A 35 5.72 14.38 -10.70
N ASP A 36 6.89 13.73 -10.70
CA ASP A 36 7.64 13.44 -11.92
C ASP A 36 6.84 12.50 -12.81
N GLU A 37 6.93 12.72 -14.11
CA GLU A 37 6.07 12.17 -15.17
C GLU A 37 6.13 10.65 -15.24
N GLY A 38 5.38 9.99 -14.36
CA GLY A 38 5.31 8.56 -14.22
C GLY A 38 4.61 8.23 -12.91
N SER A 39 3.28 8.19 -12.92
CA SER A 39 2.46 7.87 -11.74
C SER A 39 2.71 6.45 -11.24
N ASP A 40 3.81 6.23 -10.53
CA ASP A 40 4.20 4.94 -10.00
C ASP A 40 3.30 4.60 -8.82
N ALA A 41 2.21 3.92 -9.16
CA ALA A 41 1.37 3.25 -8.20
C ALA A 41 2.16 2.12 -7.55
N TYR A 42 2.11 2.06 -6.24
CA TYR A 42 2.76 1.07 -5.40
C TYR A 42 1.72 0.32 -4.58
N ALA A 43 1.96 -0.96 -4.32
CA ALA A 43 1.08 -1.79 -3.51
C ALA A 43 1.89 -2.52 -2.44
N TRP A 44 1.38 -2.54 -1.20
CA TRP A 44 2.00 -3.23 -0.08
C TRP A 44 0.95 -3.93 0.78
N LEU A 45 1.39 -4.89 1.59
CA LEU A 45 0.56 -5.62 2.53
C LEU A 45 0.78 -5.12 3.95
N ARG A 46 -0.30 -4.93 4.69
CA ARG A 46 -0.32 -4.55 6.10
C ARG A 46 -0.98 -5.64 6.94
N ALA A 47 -0.48 -5.89 8.15
CA ALA A 47 -1.07 -6.77 9.15
C ALA A 47 -1.14 -6.03 10.50
N GLY A 48 -2.31 -5.49 10.86
CA GLY A 48 -2.38 -4.55 11.99
C GLY A 48 -1.52 -3.32 11.72
N ASP A 49 -0.56 -2.99 12.56
CA ASP A 49 0.37 -1.86 12.34
C ASP A 49 1.68 -2.25 11.64
N LEU A 50 1.84 -3.53 11.28
CA LEU A 50 3.03 -4.03 10.62
C LEU A 50 2.88 -3.96 9.10
N ILE A 51 3.88 -3.38 8.43
CA ILE A 51 4.05 -3.52 6.98
C ILE A 51 4.78 -4.84 6.71
N VAL A 52 4.14 -5.72 5.95
CA VAL A 52 4.60 -7.10 5.72
C VAL A 52 5.49 -7.21 4.48
N THR A 53 5.20 -6.42 3.44
CA THR A 53 6.01 -6.38 2.21
C THR A 53 6.82 -5.09 2.18
N ASP A 54 8.11 -5.22 1.90
CA ASP A 54 9.07 -4.12 1.86
C ASP A 54 8.74 -3.06 0.80
N GLY A 55 9.24 -1.85 1.05
CA GLY A 55 9.23 -0.71 0.13
C GLY A 55 8.86 0.57 0.86
N ASN A 56 9.85 1.41 1.16
CA ASN A 56 9.72 2.77 1.71
C ASN A 56 8.37 3.44 1.33
N ILE A 57 7.42 3.48 2.28
CA ILE A 57 6.06 4.00 2.06
C ILE A 57 5.94 5.50 2.36
N ASP A 58 7.00 6.15 2.87
CA ASP A 58 6.94 7.53 3.39
C ASP A 58 6.55 8.55 2.29
N ASN A 59 6.91 8.26 1.05
CA ASN A 59 6.67 9.14 -0.10
C ASN A 59 5.34 8.87 -0.82
N PHE A 60 4.55 7.89 -0.37
CA PHE A 60 3.31 7.51 -1.04
C PHE A 60 2.08 8.10 -0.35
N THR A 61 1.06 8.43 -1.15
CA THR A 61 -0.28 8.75 -0.67
C THR A 61 -1.17 7.54 -0.84
N VAL A 62 -1.77 7.04 0.25
CA VAL A 62 -2.73 5.94 0.20
C VAL A 62 -3.98 6.38 -0.56
N ILE A 63 -4.35 5.61 -1.58
CA ILE A 63 -5.59 5.79 -2.35
C ILE A 63 -6.62 4.73 -1.93
N LEU A 64 -6.15 3.52 -1.64
CA LEU A 64 -7.00 2.40 -1.23
C LEU A 64 -6.35 1.64 -0.08
N ASP A 65 -7.15 1.34 0.95
CA ASP A 65 -6.84 0.40 2.02
C ASP A 65 -8.14 -0.35 2.31
N ASP A 66 -8.14 -1.67 2.04
CA ASP A 66 -9.34 -2.52 2.09
C ASP A 66 -9.90 -2.74 3.51
N HIS A 67 -9.10 -2.46 4.56
CA HIS A 67 -9.49 -2.66 5.95
C HIS A 67 -9.46 -1.38 6.80
N ALA A 68 -8.95 -0.27 6.27
CA ALA A 68 -9.13 1.02 6.89
C ALA A 68 -10.59 1.41 6.70
N GLU A 69 -11.34 1.50 7.79
CA GLU A 69 -12.54 2.32 7.84
C GLU A 69 -12.18 3.66 7.20
N PHE A 70 -12.82 4.00 6.07
CA PHE A 70 -12.50 5.14 5.21
C PHE A 70 -12.41 6.43 6.04
N ARG A 71 -11.24 6.72 6.59
CA ARG A 71 -10.93 7.94 7.34
C ARG A 71 -10.49 8.97 6.31
N GLY A 72 -11.46 9.45 5.54
CA GLY A 72 -11.34 10.64 4.73
C GLY A 72 -10.96 11.83 5.61
N LYS A 73 -9.66 12.01 5.86
CA LYS A 73 -9.10 13.27 6.31
C LYS A 73 -8.15 13.73 5.22
N ILE A 74 -8.74 14.33 4.20
CA ILE A 74 -8.05 15.18 3.23
C ILE A 74 -7.37 16.27 4.06
N ARG A 75 -6.09 16.09 4.42
CA ARG A 75 -5.29 17.17 4.97
C ARG A 75 -4.92 18.04 3.77
N ASN A 76 -5.58 19.19 3.66
CA ASN A 76 -5.11 20.28 2.80
C ASN A 76 -3.64 20.57 3.13
N PRO A 77 -2.76 20.78 2.13
CA PRO A 77 -1.51 21.46 2.39
C PRO A 77 -1.86 22.90 2.83
N SER A 78 -1.49 23.25 4.06
CA SER A 78 -1.41 24.65 4.49
C SER A 78 -0.15 25.29 3.87
N PRO A 79 -0.16 26.61 3.68
CA PRO A 79 0.52 27.32 2.58
C PRO A 79 2.04 27.27 2.62
#